data_AF-A0AA35R529-F1
#
_entry.id   AF-A0AA35R529-F1
#
_cell.length_a   1.000
_cell.length_b   1.000
_cell.length_c   1.000
_cell.angle_alpha   90.00
_cell.angle_beta   90.00
_cell.angle_gamma   90.00
#
_symmetry.space_group_name_H-M   'P 1'
#
loop_
_entity.id
_entity.type
_entity.pdbx_description
1 polymer ?
#
loop_
_entity_poly.entity_id
_entity_poly.type
_entity_poly.pdbx_seq_one_letter_code
_entity_poly.pdbx_strand_id
1 'polypeptide(L)' 'MKKAAAEVGIQPSRVHPHAFRHTYGRHCILQGVPVNVLQKWLGHSSLAMTMQYVYLAGEHHSYVDRI' A
#
# COMPACT_ATOMS: atom_id res chain seq x y z
N MET A 1 -0.50 -7.74 -16.67
CA MET A 1 -0.09 -6.38 -16.28
C MET A 1 0.55 -5.62 -17.43
N LYS A 2 1.72 -6.02 -17.95
CA LYS A 2 2.40 -5.29 -19.04
C LYS A 2 1.58 -5.17 -20.34
N LYS A 3 0.90 -6.26 -20.76
CA LYS A 3 -0.02 -6.24 -21.91
C LYS A 3 -1.16 -5.23 -21.72
N ALA A 4 -1.88 -5.35 -20.60
CA ALA A 4 -2.95 -4.41 -20.24
C ALA A 4 -2.45 -2.96 -20.13
N ALA A 5 -1.23 -2.73 -19.61
CA ALA A 5 -0.62 -1.40 -19.56
C ALA A 5 -0.40 -0.82 -20.96
N ALA A 6 0.10 -1.62 -21.90
CA ALA A 6 0.31 -1.20 -23.29
C ALA A 6 -1.01 -0.87 -24.00
N GLU A 7 -2.08 -1.64 -23.74
CA GLU A 7 -3.43 -1.41 -24.30
C GLU A 7 -4.02 -0.04 -23.91
N VAL A 8 -3.62 0.51 -22.75
CA VAL A 8 -4.10 1.81 -22.25
C VAL A 8 -3.02 2.92 -22.29
N GLY A 9 -1.91 2.70 -23.00
CA GLY A 9 -0.84 3.71 -23.15
C GLY A 9 0.03 3.94 -21.91
N ILE A 10 0.02 3.05 -20.92
CA ILE A 10 0.92 3.10 -19.76
C ILE A 10 2.23 2.37 -20.09
N GLN A 11 3.37 3.03 -19.84
CA GLN A 11 4.70 2.42 -20.04
C GLN A 11 4.83 1.10 -19.27
N PRO A 12 5.12 -0.05 -19.92
CA PRO A 12 5.19 -1.35 -19.26
C PRO A 12 6.26 -1.46 -18.15
N SER A 13 7.29 -0.63 -18.20
CA SER A 13 8.34 -0.52 -17.17
C SER A 13 7.79 0.02 -15.84
N ARG A 14 6.70 0.81 -15.87
CA ARG A 14 6.06 1.40 -14.69
C ARG A 14 5.09 0.46 -13.97
N VAL A 15 4.79 -0.70 -14.55
CA VAL A 15 3.80 -1.63 -13.99
C VAL A 15 4.48 -2.94 -13.58
N HIS A 16 4.55 -3.17 -12.27
CA HIS A 16 5.10 -4.37 -11.67
C HIS A 16 4.26 -4.82 -10.47
N PRO A 17 4.29 -6.11 -10.09
CA PRO A 17 3.43 -6.64 -9.02
C PRO A 17 3.52 -5.85 -7.71
N HIS A 18 4.73 -5.41 -7.35
CA HIS A 18 4.97 -4.71 -6.10
C HIS A 18 4.25 -3.35 -6.01
N ALA A 19 3.99 -2.67 -7.13
CA ALA A 19 3.27 -1.40 -7.14
C ALA A 19 1.80 -1.55 -6.67
N PHE A 20 1.15 -2.66 -7.06
CA PHE A 20 -0.21 -2.97 -6.60
C PHE A 20 -0.24 -3.27 -5.11
N ARG A 21 0.76 -3.99 -4.60
CA ARG A 21 0.90 -4.27 -3.17
C ARG A 21 1.03 -2.99 -2.35
N HIS A 22 1.84 -2.03 -2.83
CA HIS A 22 1.96 -0.74 -2.16
C HIS A 22 0.65 0.06 -2.17
N THR A 23 -0.01 0.09 -3.32
CA THR A 23 -1.31 0.75 -3.47
C THR A 23 -2.34 0.16 -2.49
N TYR A 24 -2.46 -1.17 -2.46
CA TYR A 24 -3.34 -1.88 -1.53
C TYR A 24 -3.01 -1.57 -0.06
N GLY A 25 -1.73 -1.66 0.33
CA GLY A 25 -1.30 -1.37 1.70
C GLY A 25 -1.66 0.04 2.16
N ARG A 26 -1.40 1.04 1.31
CA ARG A 26 -1.76 2.44 1.59
C ARG A 26 -3.28 2.62 1.70
N HIS A 27 -4.05 2.05 0.78
CA HIS A 27 -5.51 2.12 0.83
C HIS A 27 -6.09 1.49 2.10
N CYS A 28 -5.59 0.33 2.51
CA CYS A 28 -6.03 -0.30 3.77
C CYS A 28 -5.81 0.60 4.98
N ILE A 29 -4.62 1.22 5.11
CA ILE A 29 -4.37 2.17 6.19
C ILE A 29 -5.32 3.36 6.12
N LEU A 30 -5.51 3.96 4.94
CA LEU A 30 -6.44 5.09 4.76
C LEU A 30 -7.90 4.74 5.10
N GLN A 31 -8.28 3.47 4.98
CA GLN A 31 -9.61 2.97 5.34
C GLN A 31 -9.72 2.51 6.81
N GLY A 32 -8.69 2.72 7.65
CA GLY A 32 -8.74 2.34 9.06
C GLY A 32 -8.41 0.89 9.35
N VAL A 33 -7.82 0.15 8.40
CA VAL A 33 -7.39 -1.22 8.68
C VAL A 33 -6.26 -1.19 9.71
N PRO A 34 -6.41 -1.91 10.85
CA PRO A 34 -5.36 -1.98 11.84
C PRO A 34 -4.05 -2.51 11.26
N VAL A 35 -2.93 -1.88 11.60
CA VAL A 35 -1.61 -2.17 10.99
C VAL A 35 -1.15 -3.61 11.22
N ASN A 36 -1.51 -4.22 12.35
CA ASN A 36 -1.25 -5.63 12.67
C ASN A 36 -2.08 -6.59 11.80
N VAL A 37 -3.30 -6.22 11.41
CA VAL A 37 -4.13 -6.99 10.47
C VAL A 37 -3.53 -6.90 9.07
N LEU A 38 -3.17 -5.67 8.64
CA LEU A 38 -2.54 -5.45 7.35
C LEU A 38 -1.20 -6.20 7.22
N GLN A 39 -0.39 -6.24 8.29
CA GLN A 39 0.86 -7.00 8.31
C GLN A 39 0.63 -8.48 7.96
N LYS A 40 -0.41 -9.10 8.54
CA LYS A 40 -0.76 -10.50 8.30
C LYS A 40 -1.23 -10.73 6.87
N TRP A 41 -2.09 -9.85 6.35
CA TRP A 41 -2.58 -9.94 4.96
C TRP A 41 -1.46 -9.81 3.94
N LEU A 42 -0.51 -8.92 4.20
CA LEU A 42 0.64 -8.74 3.34
C LEU A 42 1.67 -9.86 3.55
N GLY A 43 1.75 -10.48 4.72
CA GLY A 43 2.79 -11.45 5.05
C GLY A 43 4.14 -10.77 5.29
N HIS A 44 4.14 -9.59 5.91
CA HIS A 44 5.39 -8.92 6.30
C HIS A 44 6.00 -9.57 7.53
N SER A 45 7.30 -9.86 7.45
CA SER A 45 8.07 -10.46 8.53
C SER A 45 8.21 -9.56 9.76
N SER A 46 8.01 -8.25 9.60
CA SER A 46 8.03 -7.29 10.70
C SER A 46 6.92 -6.25 10.58
N LEU A 47 6.50 -5.73 11.73
CA LEU A 47 5.56 -4.60 11.78
C LEU A 47 6.17 -3.34 11.15
N ALA A 48 7.49 -3.14 11.30
CA ALA A 48 8.23 -2.01 10.73
C ALA A 48 8.06 -1.88 9.21
N MET A 49 8.04 -3.00 8.47
CA MET A 49 7.76 -2.99 7.02
C MET A 49 6.36 -2.48 6.71
N THR A 50 5.38 -2.77 7.56
CA THR A 50 3.98 -2.34 7.36
C THR A 50 3.77 -0.90 7.80
N MET A 51 4.51 -0.44 8.81
CA MET A 51 4.49 0.95 9.29
C MET A 51 4.88 1.97 8.22
N GLN A 52 5.63 1.56 7.18
CA GLN A 52 5.89 2.42 6.01
C GLN A 52 4.59 2.95 5.38
N TYR A 53 3.52 2.15 5.35
CA TYR A 53 2.22 2.61 4.83
C TYR A 53 1.56 3.64 5.75
N VAL A 54 1.81 3.57 7.06
CA VAL A 54 1.30 4.54 8.04
C VAL A 54 2.02 5.88 7.89
N TYR A 55 3.35 5.87 7.79
CA TYR A 55 4.11 7.11 7.59
C TYR A 55 3.74 7.80 6.28
N LEU A 56 3.63 7.05 5.17
CA LEU A 56 3.23 7.57 3.86
C LEU A 56 1.75 7.99 3.78
N ALA A 57 0.88 7.45 4.63
CA ALA A 57 -0.51 7.89 4.75
C ALA A 57 -0.65 9.11 5.68
N GLY A 58 0.19 9.19 6.71
CA GLY A 58 0.21 10.26 7.73
C GLY A 58 0.63 11.63 7.21
N GLU A 59 1.30 11.73 6.05
CA GLU A 59 1.44 13.00 5.33
C GLU A 59 0.07 13.62 4.94
N HIS A 60 -1.02 12.85 5.02
CA HIS A 60 -2.41 13.32 4.96
C HIS A 60 -3.09 13.27 6.36
N HIS A 61 -2.47 13.90 7.36
CA HIS A 61 -3.02 14.56 8.57
C HIS A 61 -4.39 14.15 9.19
N SER A 62 -4.79 12.88 9.25
CA SER A 62 -6.04 12.53 9.99
C SER A 62 -6.06 11.15 10.68
N TYR A 63 -4.93 10.45 10.80
CA TYR A 63 -4.92 9.05 11.25
C TYR A 63 -4.41 8.83 12.69
N VAL A 64 -3.55 9.72 13.20
CA VAL A 64 -2.91 9.52 14.51
C VAL A 64 -3.86 9.68 15.71
N ASP A 65 -5.07 10.22 15.49
CA ASP A 65 -6.02 10.55 16.57
C ASP A 65 -7.04 9.44 16.88
N ARG A 66 -6.92 8.24 16.28
CA ARG A 66 -7.89 7.14 16.43
C ARG A 66 -7.31 5.86 17.05
N ILE A 67 -6.15 5.94 17.69
CA ILE A 67 -5.54 4.82 18.42
C ILE A 67 -5.62 5.09 19.92
#